data_AF-A0ABD3PBQ5-F1
#
_entry.id   AF-A0ABD3PBQ5-F1
#
_cell.length_a   1.000
_cell.length_b   1.000
_cell.length_c   1.000
_cell.angle_alpha   90.00
_cell.angle_beta   90.00
_cell.angle_gamma   90.00
#
_symmetry.space_group_name_H-M   'P 1'
#
loop_
_entity.id
_entity.type
_entity.pdbx_description
1 polymer ?
#
loop_
_entity_poly.entity_id
_entity_poly.type
_entity_poly.pdbx_seq_one_letter_code
_entity_poly.pdbx_strand_id
1 'polypeptide(L)'
;MTAAASTTPPKCGHCSTQAPSLLLCTGCRHTHYCNSTCQASARRHHKSVCSPRILRVASEDAWQAVSFASLSAADQTQSQQRETEALAQLARCIIETKIRPSILREDVIDQLADWLRLMLLGPALPYNKVKNFERDILNDEDLISDAEIYMETLPGCHASLIERNRGDERKKHRYPDPSDELRVSNDVLRIRCGVMVAEFAKRMKVSGEALQKRAMEEFYLHYRKCLLEKSESGYNSYTGMSAMFGDVKFMKRSEEIVMFALGLSDELRREDQRDTVGGTDAVTSAPPPRHTLIVFTIAMTACLYCLPSLQNLDEYATVETFTTSIFREGTMFHFSPSSLGLIRCGFACIAIIVAHAKWKRGVDLKLTYLAKSKLRNGRIQMSGWRTQGFFTAWSWNLLGISFFLAGLIPLLAEYEQRHQVAILANNPWILRAALISFEIAAPCALFISFIVTYSLWPTAYNTHGPTGSVGFKSWVSLFQHNVNTFMVLIELCLMGGLPVKLSHASFAPLYAGTYQIFMWLMARHWVPSHGPLFLYFFVDTTLGKKTTYFMLGLFSVIFVSFLFFACLELGVSAIEHSEHGVINLGCVLLISWLLMKFND
;
A
#
# COMPACT_ATOMS: atom_id res chain seq x y z
N MET A 1 4.34 46.72 35.35
CA MET A 1 3.43 47.41 34.41
C MET A 1 3.70 46.85 33.02
N THR A 2 2.74 46.18 32.41
CA THR A 2 2.82 45.83 30.98
C THR A 2 2.44 47.05 30.14
N ALA A 3 3.18 47.33 29.07
CA ALA A 3 2.75 48.21 27.98
C ALA A 3 3.09 47.53 26.64
N ALA A 4 2.09 47.51 25.76
CA ALA A 4 2.00 46.75 24.52
C ALA A 4 2.21 47.63 23.27
N ALA A 5 2.66 47.01 22.16
CA ALA A 5 2.78 47.61 20.83
C ALA A 5 1.46 47.52 20.03
N SER A 6 1.21 48.52 19.17
CA SER A 6 -0.02 48.69 18.39
C SER A 6 0.04 48.00 17.02
N THR A 7 -1.05 47.31 16.66
CA THR A 7 -1.23 46.60 15.38
C THR A 7 -2.43 47.18 14.62
N THR A 8 -2.23 47.60 13.36
CA THR A 8 -3.31 48.02 12.47
C THR A 8 -4.14 46.81 12.04
N PRO A 9 -5.49 46.89 12.07
CA PRO A 9 -6.33 45.71 11.93
C PRO A 9 -6.40 45.19 10.48
N PRO A 10 -6.47 43.86 10.29
CA PRO A 10 -6.51 43.22 8.98
C PRO A 10 -7.77 43.57 8.16
N LYS A 11 -7.72 43.36 6.82
CA LYS A 11 -8.81 43.58 5.86
C LYS A 11 -9.29 42.29 5.20
N CYS A 12 -10.57 42.22 4.84
CA CYS A 12 -11.17 41.08 4.15
C CYS A 12 -10.74 40.96 2.68
N GLY A 13 -10.22 39.81 2.26
CA GLY A 13 -9.75 39.53 0.90
C GLY A 13 -10.85 39.30 -0.15
N HIS A 14 -12.10 39.62 0.19
CA HIS A 14 -13.21 39.63 -0.77
C HIS A 14 -13.84 41.03 -0.89
N CYS A 15 -14.27 41.61 0.23
CA CYS A 15 -15.00 42.88 0.26
C CYS A 15 -14.17 44.07 0.80
N SER A 16 -12.90 43.85 1.17
CA SER A 16 -11.93 44.86 1.64
C SER A 16 -12.25 45.58 2.96
N THR A 17 -13.32 45.20 3.65
CA THR A 17 -13.72 45.77 4.95
C THR A 17 -12.72 45.45 6.07
N GLN A 18 -12.45 46.43 6.94
CA GLN A 18 -11.70 46.22 8.18
C GLN A 18 -12.64 45.78 9.31
N ALA A 19 -12.23 44.78 10.07
CA ALA A 19 -12.94 44.38 11.28
C ALA A 19 -11.92 43.95 12.35
N PRO A 20 -12.24 44.11 13.64
CA PRO A 20 -11.35 43.73 14.74
C PRO A 20 -11.09 42.22 14.80
N SER A 21 -11.99 41.41 14.24
CA SER A 21 -11.81 39.97 14.07
C SER A 21 -12.21 39.56 12.65
N LEU A 22 -11.26 39.04 11.89
CA LEU A 22 -11.52 38.46 10.57
C LEU A 22 -11.15 36.99 10.58
N LEU A 23 -11.93 36.17 9.86
CA LEU A 23 -11.65 34.75 9.66
C LEU A 23 -10.50 34.57 8.68
N LEU A 24 -9.47 33.86 9.09
CA LEU A 24 -8.41 33.43 8.18
C LEU A 24 -8.97 32.44 7.15
N CYS A 25 -8.46 32.52 5.92
CA CYS A 25 -8.73 31.58 4.86
C CYS A 25 -8.43 30.17 5.37
N THR A 26 -9.43 29.29 5.34
CA THR A 26 -9.28 27.92 5.86
C THR A 26 -8.27 27.07 5.07
N GLY A 27 -7.87 27.50 3.86
CA GLY A 27 -6.83 26.86 3.06
C GLY A 27 -5.42 27.38 3.35
N CYS A 28 -5.12 28.61 2.92
CA CYS A 28 -3.75 29.15 3.01
C CYS A 28 -3.43 29.81 4.36
N ARG A 29 -4.42 30.07 5.22
CA ARG A 29 -4.28 30.81 6.49
C ARG A 29 -3.55 32.16 6.39
N HIS A 30 -3.54 32.80 5.21
CA HIS A 30 -2.87 34.09 4.97
C HIS A 30 -3.84 35.24 4.63
N THR A 31 -4.94 34.94 3.95
CA THR A 31 -5.93 35.95 3.58
C THR A 31 -7.05 35.96 4.61
N HIS A 32 -7.42 37.13 5.12
CA HIS A 32 -8.48 37.30 6.11
C HIS A 32 -9.82 37.55 5.43
N TYR A 33 -10.95 37.19 6.03
CA TYR A 33 -12.30 37.35 5.50
C TYR A 33 -13.27 37.78 6.60
N CYS A 34 -14.25 38.62 6.27
CA CYS A 34 -15.26 39.05 7.26
C CYS A 34 -16.09 37.86 7.78
N ASN A 35 -16.42 36.92 6.89
CA ASN A 35 -17.25 35.75 7.19
C ASN A 35 -17.05 34.68 6.10
N SER A 36 -17.64 33.50 6.34
CA SER A 36 -17.62 32.36 5.42
C SER A 36 -18.23 32.70 4.05
N THR A 37 -19.19 33.61 3.99
CA THR A 37 -19.80 34.06 2.73
C THR A 37 -18.77 34.79 1.85
N CYS A 38 -18.00 35.72 2.43
CA CYS A 38 -16.91 36.41 1.73
C CYS A 38 -15.83 35.44 1.24
N GLN A 39 -15.49 34.45 2.05
CA GLN A 39 -14.53 33.42 1.68
C GLN A 39 -15.06 32.53 0.54
N ALA A 40 -16.32 32.13 0.58
CA ALA A 40 -16.97 31.32 -0.45
C ALA A 40 -17.05 32.07 -1.79
N SER A 41 -17.36 33.36 -1.76
CA SER A 41 -17.44 34.21 -2.95
C SER A 41 -16.07 34.50 -3.57
N ALA A 42 -15.03 34.74 -2.76
CA ALA A 42 -13.67 34.89 -3.25
C ALA A 42 -13.06 33.59 -3.79
N ARG A 43 -13.63 32.41 -3.47
CA ARG A 43 -13.05 31.09 -3.76
C ARG A 43 -12.71 30.86 -5.22
N ARG A 44 -13.54 31.34 -6.16
CA ARG A 44 -13.30 31.13 -7.61
C ARG A 44 -12.03 31.82 -8.13
N HIS A 45 -11.67 32.98 -7.57
CA HIS A 45 -10.49 33.76 -7.99
C HIS A 45 -9.31 33.55 -7.04
N HIS A 46 -9.58 33.25 -5.78
CA HIS A 46 -8.57 32.91 -4.79
C HIS A 46 -7.97 31.52 -5.03
N LYS A 47 -8.69 30.55 -5.65
CA LYS A 47 -8.21 29.16 -5.81
C LYS A 47 -6.86 29.01 -6.53
N SER A 48 -6.51 29.89 -7.48
CA SER A 48 -5.23 29.84 -8.22
C SER A 48 -4.04 30.38 -7.40
N VAL A 49 -4.31 31.27 -6.45
CA VAL A 49 -3.33 31.89 -5.53
C VAL A 49 -3.33 31.21 -4.15
N CYS A 50 -4.42 30.51 -3.84
CA CYS A 50 -4.58 29.51 -2.77
C CYS A 50 -3.90 28.19 -3.19
N SER A 51 -2.69 28.32 -3.75
CA SER A 51 -1.78 27.26 -4.13
C SER A 51 -0.41 27.66 -3.60
N PRO A 52 0.19 26.91 -2.66
CA PRO A 52 1.55 27.18 -2.25
C PRO A 52 2.50 26.80 -3.40
N ARG A 53 2.95 27.79 -4.18
CA ARG A 53 4.08 27.73 -5.12
C ARG A 53 5.18 28.67 -4.59
N ILE A 54 6.49 28.43 -4.56
CA ILE A 54 7.48 27.41 -5.02
C ILE A 54 8.80 27.79 -4.26
N LEU A 55 9.67 26.85 -3.84
CA LEU A 55 10.87 26.35 -4.54
C LEU A 55 10.79 24.83 -4.68
N ARG A 56 11.09 24.30 -5.87
CA ARG A 56 10.98 22.86 -6.16
C ARG A 56 12.11 22.09 -5.47
N VAL A 57 11.81 21.49 -4.32
CA VAL A 57 12.21 20.11 -4.02
C VAL A 57 10.92 19.38 -3.63
N ALA A 58 10.40 18.58 -4.57
CA ALA A 58 9.15 17.87 -4.42
C ALA A 58 9.31 16.68 -3.46
N SER A 59 8.24 16.37 -2.74
CA SER A 59 8.14 15.30 -1.75
C SER A 59 8.10 13.89 -2.37
N GLU A 60 8.87 12.99 -1.77
CA GLU A 60 8.71 11.52 -1.70
C GLU A 60 7.22 11.11 -1.55
N ASP A 61 6.66 10.08 -2.18
CA ASP A 61 7.23 8.84 -2.73
C ASP A 61 6.42 8.34 -3.94
N ALA A 62 7.10 7.63 -4.85
CA ALA A 62 6.63 6.85 -6.00
C ALA A 62 6.63 7.49 -7.41
N TRP A 63 6.51 8.82 -7.59
CA TRP A 63 6.50 9.42 -8.94
C TRP A 63 7.87 9.92 -9.46
N GLN A 64 8.89 10.07 -8.61
CA GLN A 64 10.13 10.75 -8.99
C GLN A 64 11.32 9.89 -9.41
N ALA A 65 11.33 8.57 -9.13
CA ALA A 65 12.27 7.68 -9.80
C ALA A 65 12.07 7.70 -11.34
N VAL A 66 10.87 8.06 -11.80
CA VAL A 66 10.50 8.16 -13.21
C VAL A 66 10.76 9.55 -13.80
N SER A 67 10.75 10.63 -12.98
CA SER A 67 10.86 12.03 -13.45
C SER A 67 12.27 12.62 -13.39
N PHE A 68 13.15 12.17 -12.48
CA PHE A 68 14.55 12.63 -12.48
C PHE A 68 15.39 11.89 -13.53
N ALA A 69 15.07 10.61 -13.78
CA ALA A 69 15.63 9.82 -14.87
C ALA A 69 15.24 10.33 -16.27
N SER A 70 14.23 11.21 -16.38
CA SER A 70 13.79 11.82 -17.63
C SER A 70 14.37 13.21 -17.90
N LEU A 71 15.13 13.81 -16.97
CA LEU A 71 15.83 15.07 -17.21
C LEU A 71 17.17 14.79 -17.89
N SER A 72 17.57 15.65 -18.82
CA SER A 72 18.89 15.55 -19.43
C SER A 72 19.97 15.75 -18.35
N ALA A 73 21.14 15.12 -18.52
CA ALA A 73 22.27 15.30 -17.60
C ALA A 73 22.68 16.79 -17.47
N ALA A 74 22.46 17.60 -18.52
CA ALA A 74 22.71 19.03 -18.51
C ALA A 74 21.75 19.80 -17.58
N ASP A 75 20.46 19.46 -17.60
CA ASP A 75 19.45 20.08 -16.73
C ASP A 75 19.69 19.73 -15.26
N GLN A 76 20.13 18.48 -15.00
CA GLN A 76 20.51 18.04 -13.64
C GLN A 76 21.72 18.83 -13.12
N THR A 77 22.76 19.00 -13.95
CA THR A 77 23.97 19.75 -13.59
C THR A 77 23.64 21.23 -13.33
N GLN A 78 22.83 21.86 -14.18
CA GLN A 78 22.43 23.26 -14.01
C GLN A 78 21.59 23.46 -12.73
N SER A 79 20.70 22.52 -12.41
CA SER A 79 19.92 22.58 -11.17
C SER A 79 20.81 22.46 -9.93
N GLN A 80 21.76 21.53 -9.93
CA GLN A 80 22.72 21.37 -8.83
C GLN A 80 23.60 22.59 -8.63
N GLN A 81 24.01 23.25 -9.72
CA GLN A 81 24.82 24.46 -9.65
C GLN A 81 24.06 25.62 -9.00
N ARG A 82 22.82 25.88 -9.42
CA ARG A 82 21.98 26.95 -8.83
C ARG A 82 21.68 26.73 -7.35
N GLU A 83 21.47 25.48 -6.96
CA GLU A 83 21.29 25.10 -5.56
C GLU A 83 22.55 25.38 -4.74
N THR A 84 23.72 25.01 -5.27
CA THR A 84 25.03 25.24 -4.63
C THR A 84 25.29 26.73 -4.43
N GLU A 85 25.00 27.55 -5.44
CA GLU A 85 25.13 29.02 -5.37
C GLU A 85 24.20 29.63 -4.32
N ALA A 86 22.94 29.19 -4.26
CA ALA A 86 21.97 29.67 -3.28
C ALA A 86 22.34 29.29 -1.84
N LEU A 87 22.87 28.08 -1.63
CA LEU A 87 23.33 27.62 -0.33
C LEU A 87 24.59 28.34 0.14
N ALA A 88 25.54 28.58 -0.78
CA ALA A 88 26.71 29.39 -0.49
C ALA A 88 26.32 30.84 -0.13
N GLN A 89 25.34 31.41 -0.82
CA GLN A 89 24.80 32.73 -0.49
C GLN A 89 24.14 32.74 0.89
N LEU A 90 23.31 31.75 1.21
CA LEU A 90 22.70 31.61 2.53
C LEU A 90 23.74 31.45 3.64
N ALA A 91 24.78 30.64 3.42
CA ALA A 91 25.89 30.46 4.36
C ALA A 91 26.59 31.79 4.65
N ARG A 92 26.90 32.55 3.58
CA ARG A 92 27.48 33.90 3.71
C ARG A 92 26.55 34.85 4.47
N CYS A 93 25.25 34.84 4.19
CA CYS A 93 24.29 35.68 4.91
C CYS A 93 24.20 35.31 6.40
N ILE A 94 24.23 34.02 6.76
CA ILE A 94 24.29 33.56 8.16
C ILE A 94 25.58 34.07 8.81
N ILE A 95 26.71 33.95 8.12
CA ILE A 95 28.01 34.43 8.60
C ILE A 95 28.00 35.95 8.81
N GLU A 96 27.55 36.71 7.81
CA GLU A 96 27.56 38.17 7.83
C GLU A 96 26.64 38.74 8.90
N THR A 97 25.44 38.17 9.04
CA THR A 97 24.41 38.72 9.92
C THR A 97 24.48 38.21 11.35
N LYS A 98 24.96 36.97 11.58
CA LYS A 98 24.94 36.34 12.91
C LYS A 98 26.32 36.12 13.52
N ILE A 99 27.34 35.82 12.70
CA ILE A 99 28.63 35.30 13.20
C ILE A 99 29.74 36.36 13.14
N ARG A 100 29.64 37.28 12.16
CA ARG A 100 30.63 38.26 11.68
C ARG A 100 31.74 37.62 10.84
N PRO A 101 31.99 38.07 9.59
CA PRO A 101 32.87 37.41 8.63
C PRO A 101 34.36 37.67 8.89
N SER A 102 34.71 38.77 9.55
CA SER A 102 36.11 39.19 9.78
C SER A 102 36.93 38.25 10.67
N ILE A 103 36.30 37.21 11.22
CA ILE A 103 36.89 36.24 12.14
C ILE A 103 36.87 34.81 11.60
N LEU A 104 36.45 34.59 10.34
CA LEU A 104 36.40 33.25 9.74
C LEU A 104 37.34 33.18 8.53
N ARG A 105 38.01 32.04 8.36
CA ARG A 105 38.77 31.71 7.14
C ARG A 105 37.82 31.21 6.04
N GLU A 106 38.20 31.36 4.77
CA GLU A 106 37.37 30.94 3.63
C GLU A 106 37.02 29.44 3.66
N ASP A 107 37.95 28.57 4.08
CA ASP A 107 37.73 27.12 4.16
C ASP A 107 36.65 26.72 5.18
N VAL A 108 36.41 27.55 6.19
CA VAL A 108 35.33 27.36 7.18
C VAL A 108 33.97 27.71 6.58
N ILE A 109 33.94 28.68 5.65
CA ILE A 109 32.71 29.11 4.95
C ILE A 109 32.22 28.00 4.03
N ASP A 110 33.12 27.38 3.28
CA ASP A 110 32.79 26.28 2.37
C ASP A 110 32.26 25.06 3.14
N GLN A 111 32.91 24.69 4.25
CA GLN A 111 32.47 23.59 5.11
C GLN A 111 31.12 23.86 5.78
N LEU A 112 30.80 25.13 6.10
CA LEU A 112 29.48 25.51 6.60
C LEU A 112 28.41 25.43 5.50
N ALA A 113 28.74 25.83 4.28
CA ALA A 113 27.83 25.71 3.13
C ALA A 113 27.50 24.25 2.81
N ASP A 114 28.50 23.35 2.84
CA ASP A 114 28.30 21.91 2.67
C ASP A 114 27.45 21.31 3.79
N TRP A 115 27.65 21.74 5.03
CA TRP A 115 26.81 21.30 6.14
C TRP A 115 25.37 21.78 6.00
N LEU A 116 25.14 23.05 5.64
CA LEU A 116 23.81 23.60 5.38
C LEU A 116 23.13 22.83 4.25
N ARG A 117 23.87 22.45 3.20
CA ARG A 117 23.36 21.60 2.12
C ARG A 117 22.83 20.27 2.65
N LEU A 118 23.64 19.54 3.41
CA LEU A 118 23.24 18.25 3.99
C LEU A 118 22.03 18.40 4.93
N MET A 119 21.99 19.47 5.70
CA MET A 119 20.86 19.78 6.58
C MET A 119 19.58 20.05 5.78
N LEU A 120 19.64 20.87 4.74
CA LEU A 120 18.49 21.32 3.94
C LEU A 120 17.99 20.27 2.95
N LEU A 121 18.85 19.34 2.55
CA LEU A 121 18.48 18.15 1.76
C LEU A 121 18.04 16.97 2.63
N GLY A 122 18.42 16.94 3.90
CA GLY A 122 18.02 15.92 4.85
C GLY A 122 17.00 16.45 5.88
N PRO A 123 17.38 16.61 7.15
CA PRO A 123 16.43 16.88 8.22
C PRO A 123 15.59 18.15 8.00
N ALA A 124 16.20 19.24 7.57
CA ALA A 124 15.53 20.53 7.41
C ALA A 124 14.70 20.64 6.10
N LEU A 125 14.48 19.54 5.38
CA LEU A 125 13.67 19.52 4.16
C LEU A 125 12.28 20.20 4.30
N PRO A 126 11.57 20.14 5.45
CA PRO A 126 10.32 20.88 5.63
C PRO A 126 10.50 22.42 5.54
N TYR A 127 11.64 22.96 5.97
CA TYR A 127 11.96 24.39 5.89
C TYR A 127 12.20 24.86 4.44
N ASN A 128 12.56 23.95 3.53
CA ASN A 128 12.73 24.20 2.10
C ASN A 128 11.39 24.51 1.37
N LYS A 129 10.25 24.39 2.07
CA LYS A 129 8.90 24.57 1.49
C LYS A 129 8.23 25.88 1.91
N VAL A 130 8.90 26.74 2.70
CA VAL A 130 8.32 27.99 3.23
C VAL A 130 8.71 29.20 2.37
N LYS A 131 7.82 30.22 2.33
CA LYS A 131 8.01 31.45 1.54
C LYS A 131 9.03 32.37 2.22
N ASN A 132 10.08 32.78 1.51
CA ASN A 132 11.24 33.55 2.01
C ASN A 132 12.27 32.68 2.76
N PHE A 133 12.60 31.52 2.18
CA PHE A 133 13.60 30.56 2.64
C PHE A 133 14.79 31.18 3.41
N GLU A 134 15.50 32.13 2.80
CA GLU A 134 16.65 32.79 3.44
C GLU A 134 16.25 33.56 4.71
N ARG A 135 15.18 34.37 4.63
CA ARG A 135 14.70 35.15 5.77
C ARG A 135 14.15 34.27 6.88
N ASP A 136 13.47 33.19 6.54
CA ASP A 136 12.88 32.27 7.50
C ASP A 136 13.99 31.50 8.23
N ILE A 137 15.03 31.06 7.50
CA ILE A 137 16.24 30.44 8.08
C ILE A 137 17.00 31.42 8.97
N LEU A 138 17.19 32.67 8.54
CA LEU A 138 17.90 33.69 9.32
C LEU A 138 17.16 34.10 10.61
N ASN A 139 15.87 33.80 10.69
CA ASN A 139 15.04 34.02 11.87
C ASN A 139 14.80 32.73 12.68
N ASP A 140 15.20 31.56 12.18
CA ASP A 140 15.10 30.31 12.91
C ASP A 140 16.27 30.19 13.90
N GLU A 141 16.00 30.49 15.16
CA GLU A 141 17.03 30.50 16.18
C GLU A 141 17.64 29.12 16.47
N ASP A 142 16.94 28.02 16.15
CA ASP A 142 17.46 26.65 16.34
C ASP A 142 18.51 26.33 15.27
N LEU A 143 18.20 26.64 14.00
CA LEU A 143 19.11 26.43 12.87
C LEU A 143 20.34 27.35 12.96
N ILE A 144 20.17 28.59 13.45
CA ILE A 144 21.30 29.47 13.73
C ILE A 144 22.16 28.93 14.87
N SER A 145 21.54 28.39 15.93
CA SER A 145 22.30 27.77 17.03
C SER A 145 23.07 26.54 16.56
N ASP A 146 22.47 25.72 15.68
CA ASP A 146 23.13 24.56 15.08
C ASP A 146 24.33 24.95 14.21
N ALA A 147 24.19 26.01 13.41
CA ALA A 147 25.28 26.54 12.60
C ALA A 147 26.42 27.06 13.48
N GLU A 148 26.09 27.78 14.56
CA GLU A 148 27.07 28.26 15.53
C GLU A 148 27.81 27.10 16.20
N ILE A 149 27.09 26.08 16.69
CA ILE A 149 27.67 24.89 17.34
C ILE A 149 28.51 24.07 16.35
N TYR A 150 28.07 23.92 15.10
CA TYR A 150 28.82 23.21 14.07
C TYR A 150 30.18 23.87 13.81
N MET A 151 30.22 25.19 13.67
CA MET A 151 31.48 25.91 13.43
C MET A 151 32.47 25.77 14.59
N GLU A 152 32.02 25.63 15.84
CA GLU A 152 32.94 25.38 16.98
C GLU A 152 33.71 24.07 16.81
N THR A 153 33.19 23.12 16.02
CA THR A 153 33.84 21.84 15.74
C THR A 153 34.84 21.88 14.59
N LEU A 154 34.88 22.97 13.80
CA LEU A 154 35.73 23.07 12.62
C LEU A 154 37.16 23.50 12.97
N PRO A 155 38.19 22.84 12.39
CA PRO A 155 39.59 23.24 12.60
C PRO A 155 39.85 24.66 12.10
N GLY A 156 40.28 25.56 12.98
CA GLY A 156 40.55 26.97 12.62
C GLY A 156 39.48 27.97 13.06
N CYS A 157 38.44 27.52 13.75
CA CYS A 157 37.55 28.41 14.48
C CYS A 157 38.31 29.12 15.62
N HIS A 158 38.22 30.45 15.70
CA HIS A 158 38.97 31.22 16.70
C HIS A 158 38.40 30.98 18.11
N ALA A 159 39.28 30.76 19.09
CA ALA A 159 38.89 30.58 20.50
C ALA A 159 38.00 31.73 21.03
N SER A 160 38.22 32.95 20.55
CA SER A 160 37.42 34.13 20.88
C SER A 160 35.96 34.05 20.40
N LEU A 161 35.66 33.30 19.32
CA LEU A 161 34.29 33.06 18.86
C LEU A 161 33.57 32.10 19.81
N ILE A 162 34.25 31.04 20.24
CA ILE A 162 33.73 30.05 21.19
C ILE A 162 33.46 30.72 22.55
N GLU A 163 34.44 31.46 23.08
CA GLU A 163 34.30 32.20 24.34
C GLU A 163 33.14 33.21 24.29
N ARG A 164 32.98 33.91 23.16
CA ARG A 164 31.88 34.86 22.97
C ARG A 164 30.53 34.17 22.94
N ASN A 165 30.38 33.12 22.12
CA ASN A 165 29.12 32.43 21.94
C ASN A 165 28.67 31.73 23.23
N ARG A 166 29.60 31.07 23.92
CA ARG A 166 29.35 30.39 25.20
C ARG A 166 29.26 31.33 26.39
N GLY A 167 29.88 32.52 26.30
CA GLY A 167 29.79 33.58 27.30
C GLY A 167 28.51 34.42 27.23
N ASP A 168 27.71 34.29 26.16
CA ASP A 168 26.40 34.93 26.07
C ASP A 168 25.38 34.19 26.94
N GLU A 169 25.07 34.76 28.10
CA GLU A 169 24.10 34.22 29.07
C GLU A 169 22.71 33.97 28.44
N ARG A 170 22.33 34.68 27.37
CA ARG A 170 21.06 34.43 26.65
C ARG A 170 21.08 33.11 25.89
N LYS A 171 22.25 32.68 25.46
CA LYS A 171 22.44 31.50 24.62
C LYS A 171 22.90 30.27 25.40
N LYS A 172 23.49 30.47 26.58
CA LYS A 172 24.07 29.44 27.45
C LYS A 172 23.24 28.15 27.58
N HIS A 173 21.92 28.26 27.70
CA HIS A 173 21.01 27.10 27.81
C HIS A 173 20.90 26.22 26.54
N ARG A 174 21.32 26.74 25.37
CA ARG A 174 21.28 26.04 24.08
C ARG A 174 22.59 25.39 23.70
N TYR A 175 23.70 25.79 24.30
CA TYR A 175 24.99 25.21 23.96
C TYR A 175 25.18 23.91 24.75
N PRO A 176 25.45 22.77 24.08
CA PRO A 176 25.83 21.55 24.78
C PRO A 176 27.18 21.73 25.47
N ASP A 177 27.45 20.90 26.47
CA ASP A 177 28.79 20.77 27.03
C ASP A 177 29.76 20.40 25.88
N PRO A 178 30.96 21.02 25.77
CA PRO A 178 31.92 20.64 24.73
C PRO A 178 32.29 19.15 24.73
N SER A 179 32.14 18.48 25.87
CA SER A 179 32.41 17.05 26.05
C SER A 179 31.22 16.14 25.72
N ASP A 180 30.02 16.70 25.49
CA ASP A 180 28.84 15.92 25.13
C ASP A 180 28.93 15.42 23.68
N GLU A 181 28.50 14.17 23.45
CA GLU A 181 28.45 13.55 22.12
C GLU A 181 27.36 14.17 21.20
N LEU A 182 26.35 14.81 21.80
CA LEU A 182 25.27 15.48 21.08
C LEU A 182 25.61 16.95 20.82
N ARG A 183 25.23 17.45 19.64
CA ARG A 183 25.32 18.89 19.33
C ARG A 183 24.10 19.68 19.84
N VAL A 184 23.34 19.08 20.75
CA VAL A 184 22.14 19.65 21.38
C VAL A 184 22.27 19.48 22.88
N SER A 185 21.92 20.53 23.63
CA SER A 185 21.82 20.49 25.08
C SER A 185 20.87 19.38 25.52
N ASN A 186 21.36 18.51 26.41
CA ASN A 186 20.58 17.42 27.01
C ASN A 186 19.28 17.93 27.67
N ASP A 187 19.33 19.11 28.29
CA ASP A 187 18.17 19.73 28.93
C ASP A 187 17.10 20.15 27.91
N VAL A 188 17.51 20.73 26.78
CA VAL A 188 16.56 21.11 25.73
C VAL A 188 15.94 19.88 25.08
N LEU A 189 16.73 18.83 24.86
CA LEU A 189 16.23 17.55 24.36
C LEU A 189 15.19 16.94 25.31
N ARG A 190 15.47 16.93 26.63
CA ARG A 190 14.53 16.48 27.67
C ARG A 190 13.24 17.30 27.69
N ILE A 191 13.34 18.64 27.63
CA ILE A 191 12.18 19.54 27.62
C ILE A 191 11.28 19.24 26.41
N ARG A 192 11.86 19.08 25.21
CA ARG A 192 11.08 18.77 23.99
C ARG A 192 10.41 17.40 24.07
N CYS A 193 11.12 16.38 24.57
CA CYS A 193 10.53 15.07 24.86
C CYS A 193 9.36 15.19 25.83
N GLY A 194 9.50 16.00 26.89
CA GLY A 194 8.45 16.27 27.88
C GLY A 194 7.21 16.91 27.27
N VAL A 195 7.37 17.95 26.45
CA VAL A 195 6.24 18.62 25.75
C VAL A 195 5.47 17.63 24.87
N MET A 196 6.18 16.75 24.16
CA MET A 196 5.54 15.75 23.32
C MET A 196 4.80 14.69 24.11
N VAL A 197 5.44 14.12 25.12
CA VAL A 197 4.79 13.14 26.00
C VAL A 197 3.57 13.75 26.68
N ALA A 198 3.64 15.01 27.09
CA ALA A 198 2.49 15.73 27.65
C ALA A 198 1.35 15.90 26.63
N GLU A 199 1.64 16.25 25.38
CA GLU A 199 0.63 16.36 24.32
C GLU A 199 0.02 14.99 23.96
N PHE A 200 0.83 13.94 23.90
CA PHE A 200 0.36 12.55 23.73
C PHE A 200 -0.52 12.10 24.90
N ALA A 201 -0.06 12.29 26.14
CA ALA A 201 -0.81 11.96 27.35
C ALA A 201 -2.14 12.71 27.40
N LYS A 202 -2.16 13.99 27.00
CA LYS A 202 -3.37 14.79 26.89
C LYS A 202 -4.36 14.21 25.86
N ARG A 203 -3.88 13.82 24.66
CA ARG A 203 -4.72 13.18 23.63
C ARG A 203 -5.30 11.85 24.10
N MET A 204 -4.51 11.07 24.84
CA MET A 204 -4.89 9.77 25.38
C MET A 204 -5.59 9.85 26.74
N LYS A 205 -5.83 11.06 27.27
CA LYS A 205 -6.46 11.31 28.59
C LYS A 205 -5.74 10.63 29.77
N VAL A 206 -4.42 10.53 29.72
CA VAL A 206 -3.61 10.01 30.83
C VAL A 206 -3.16 11.14 31.75
N SER A 207 -3.60 11.13 33.01
CA SER A 207 -3.30 12.18 34.01
C SER A 207 -2.19 11.82 35.02
N GLY A 208 -1.61 10.61 34.95
CA GLY A 208 -0.62 10.15 35.93
C GLY A 208 0.75 10.79 35.73
N GLU A 209 1.14 11.72 36.62
CA GLU A 209 2.43 12.44 36.56
C GLU A 209 3.64 11.50 36.61
N ALA A 210 3.60 10.47 37.47
CA ALA A 210 4.66 9.47 37.55
C ALA A 210 4.84 8.66 36.24
N LEU A 211 3.73 8.37 35.56
CA LEU A 211 3.74 7.67 34.26
C LEU A 211 4.26 8.58 33.15
N GLN A 212 3.82 9.84 33.12
CA GLN A 212 4.32 10.82 32.15
C GLN A 212 5.82 11.06 32.32
N LYS A 213 6.31 11.15 33.57
CA LYS A 213 7.75 11.28 33.85
C LYS A 213 8.54 10.07 33.37
N ARG A 214 8.05 8.85 33.61
CA ARG A 214 8.66 7.62 33.10
C ARG A 214 8.67 7.58 31.57
N ALA A 215 7.54 7.92 30.93
CA ALA A 215 7.42 7.96 29.48
C ALA A 215 8.33 9.00 28.84
N MET A 216 8.51 10.15 29.49
CA MET A 216 9.47 11.16 29.08
C MET A 216 10.91 10.63 29.09
N GLU A 217 11.34 9.95 30.16
CA GLU A 217 12.71 9.42 30.25
C GLU A 217 12.97 8.31 29.22
N GLU A 218 12.04 7.37 29.05
CA GLU A 218 12.15 6.30 28.05
C GLU A 218 12.18 6.87 26.63
N PHE A 219 11.32 7.85 26.35
CA PHE A 219 11.28 8.53 25.06
C PHE A 219 12.58 9.32 24.81
N TYR A 220 13.09 10.01 25.83
CA TYR A 220 14.37 10.71 25.77
C TYR A 220 15.54 9.75 25.46
N LEU A 221 15.63 8.61 26.14
CA LEU A 221 16.70 7.63 25.91
C LEU A 221 16.64 7.05 24.49
N HIS A 222 15.44 6.70 24.03
CA HIS A 222 15.24 6.25 22.65
C HIS A 222 15.66 7.31 21.65
N TYR A 223 15.22 8.54 21.86
CA TYR A 223 15.47 9.62 20.92
C TYR A 223 16.94 10.00 20.86
N ARG A 224 17.60 10.11 22.02
CA ARG A 224 19.07 10.28 22.14
C ARG A 224 19.81 9.19 21.37
N LYS A 225 19.42 7.93 21.54
CA LYS A 225 20.02 6.81 20.80
C LYS A 225 19.85 6.95 19.29
N CYS A 226 18.66 7.32 18.80
CA CYS A 226 18.43 7.54 17.37
C CYS A 226 19.24 8.71 16.79
N LEU A 227 19.43 9.79 17.55
CA LEU A 227 20.26 10.92 17.13
C LEU A 227 21.74 10.53 17.01
N LEU A 228 22.23 9.70 17.92
CA LEU A 228 23.61 9.17 17.89
C LEU A 228 23.81 8.14 16.78
N GLU A 229 22.87 7.22 16.57
CA GLU A 229 22.94 6.21 15.51
C GLU A 229 22.86 6.80 14.09
N LYS A 230 22.18 7.95 13.92
CA LYS A 230 22.10 8.68 12.63
C LYS A 230 23.17 9.77 12.47
N SER A 231 24.14 9.85 13.38
CA SER A 231 25.09 10.96 13.49
C SER A 231 25.92 11.25 12.24
N GLU A 232 26.11 10.30 11.34
CA GLU A 232 26.78 10.52 10.05
C GLU A 232 26.06 11.52 9.13
N SER A 233 24.80 11.89 9.43
CA SER A 233 23.92 12.66 8.53
C SER A 233 23.44 14.02 9.06
N GLY A 234 24.05 14.57 10.12
CA GLY A 234 23.72 15.91 10.65
C GLY A 234 22.45 15.99 11.51
N TYR A 235 21.81 14.85 11.81
CA TYR A 235 20.58 14.78 12.60
C TYR A 235 20.78 15.03 14.11
N ASN A 236 22.00 15.08 14.63
CA ASN A 236 22.30 15.29 16.06
C ASN A 236 22.20 16.77 16.51
N SER A 237 21.41 17.56 15.79
CA SER A 237 21.25 19.03 15.89
C SER A 237 19.80 19.40 16.25
N TYR A 238 19.53 20.63 16.67
CA TYR A 238 18.19 21.10 17.02
C TYR A 238 17.22 21.01 15.84
N THR A 239 17.72 21.31 14.64
CA THR A 239 17.00 21.19 13.38
C THR A 239 16.83 19.73 12.97
N GLY A 240 17.86 18.91 13.20
CA GLY A 240 17.79 17.46 13.08
C GLY A 240 16.70 16.85 13.95
N MET A 241 16.51 17.40 15.15
CA MET A 241 15.42 16.99 16.02
C MET A 241 14.04 17.38 15.47
N SER A 242 13.86 18.67 15.12
CA SER A 242 12.61 19.18 14.53
C SER A 242 12.20 18.39 13.28
N ALA A 243 13.17 17.98 12.49
CA ALA A 243 12.99 17.13 11.32
C ALA A 243 12.45 15.73 11.62
N MET A 244 13.03 15.06 12.63
CA MET A 244 12.58 13.74 13.03
C MET A 244 11.12 13.79 13.49
N PHE A 245 10.67 14.89 14.09
CA PHE A 245 9.25 15.08 14.42
C PHE A 245 8.33 15.28 13.21
N GLY A 246 8.87 15.66 12.05
CA GLY A 246 8.16 15.66 10.78
C GLY A 246 8.14 14.29 10.08
N ASP A 247 9.01 13.35 10.47
CA ASP A 247 9.08 12.00 9.90
C ASP A 247 7.97 11.12 10.49
N VAL A 248 7.00 10.76 9.64
CA VAL A 248 5.85 9.94 10.00
C VAL A 248 6.26 8.56 10.56
N LYS A 249 7.33 7.96 10.05
CA LYS A 249 7.81 6.65 10.53
C LYS A 249 8.43 6.78 11.91
N PHE A 250 9.23 7.82 12.12
CA PHE A 250 9.80 8.13 13.43
C PHE A 250 8.70 8.43 14.45
N MET A 251 7.72 9.27 14.08
CA MET A 251 6.60 9.63 14.95
C MET A 251 5.74 8.43 15.33
N LYS A 252 5.48 7.51 14.41
CA LYS A 252 4.76 6.28 14.71
C LYS A 252 5.50 5.37 15.70
N ARG A 253 6.80 5.20 15.53
CA ARG A 253 7.64 4.41 16.46
C ARG A 253 7.75 5.10 17.83
N SER A 254 7.83 6.41 17.83
CA SER A 254 7.82 7.25 19.03
C SER A 254 6.52 7.11 19.79
N GLU A 255 5.39 7.11 19.09
CA GLU A 255 4.07 6.86 19.66
C GLU A 255 4.01 5.47 20.32
N GLU A 256 4.50 4.41 19.67
CA GLU A 256 4.56 3.06 20.26
C GLU A 256 5.37 3.01 21.56
N ILE A 257 6.49 3.73 21.64
CA ILE A 257 7.36 3.79 22.82
C ILE A 257 6.72 4.60 23.94
N VAL A 258 6.14 5.75 23.62
CA VAL A 258 5.41 6.58 24.59
C VAL A 258 4.20 5.81 25.13
N MET A 259 3.45 5.14 24.26
CA MET A 259 2.34 4.26 24.65
C MET A 259 2.83 3.12 25.54
N PHE A 260 3.99 2.52 25.24
CA PHE A 260 4.57 1.48 26.08
C PHE A 260 4.96 1.99 27.47
N ALA A 261 5.65 3.12 27.52
CA ALA A 261 6.14 3.68 28.77
C ALA A 261 5.03 4.30 29.63
N LEU A 262 3.94 4.76 29.03
CA LEU A 262 2.70 5.16 29.72
C LEU A 262 1.90 3.96 30.28
N GLY A 263 2.34 2.73 30.04
CA GLY A 263 1.61 1.51 30.41
C GLY A 263 0.41 1.22 29.52
N LEU A 264 0.24 1.98 28.44
CA LEU A 264 -0.86 1.88 27.49
C LEU A 264 -0.64 0.82 26.41
N SER A 265 0.56 0.28 26.21
CA SER A 265 0.77 -0.79 25.21
C SER A 265 0.18 -2.12 25.66
N ASP A 266 0.24 -2.42 26.97
CA ASP A 266 -0.56 -3.46 27.58
C ASP A 266 -2.04 -3.08 27.57
N GLU A 267 -2.38 -1.79 27.51
CA GLU A 267 -3.77 -1.32 27.52
C GLU A 267 -4.44 -1.25 26.14
N LEU A 268 -3.68 -1.07 25.05
CA LEU A 268 -4.08 -1.21 23.64
C LEU A 268 -4.15 -2.69 23.27
N ARG A 269 -3.17 -3.48 23.73
CA ARG A 269 -3.25 -4.93 23.70
C ARG A 269 -4.39 -5.44 24.59
N ARG A 270 -4.73 -4.72 25.67
CA ARG A 270 -5.93 -4.92 26.47
C ARG A 270 -7.17 -4.19 25.98
N GLU A 271 -7.14 -3.35 24.94
CA GLU A 271 -8.33 -2.79 24.28
C GLU A 271 -8.72 -3.73 23.14
N ASP A 272 -7.75 -4.21 22.35
CA ASP A 272 -7.90 -5.41 21.53
C ASP A 272 -8.29 -6.63 22.40
N GLN A 273 -7.79 -6.72 23.66
CA GLN A 273 -8.32 -7.71 24.62
C GLN A 273 -9.62 -7.31 25.33
N ARG A 274 -9.99 -6.02 25.52
CA ARG A 274 -11.23 -5.62 26.21
C ARG A 274 -12.43 -5.74 25.28
N ASP A 275 -12.23 -5.54 23.98
CA ASP A 275 -13.18 -5.96 22.94
C ASP A 275 -13.32 -7.51 22.90
N THR A 276 -12.39 -8.27 23.50
CA THR A 276 -12.54 -9.72 23.73
C THR A 276 -12.86 -10.14 25.18
N VAL A 277 -12.81 -9.22 26.17
CA VAL A 277 -13.11 -9.45 27.59
C VAL A 277 -14.52 -8.99 27.96
N GLY A 278 -15.28 -8.46 26.99
CA GLY A 278 -16.74 -8.49 26.99
C GLY A 278 -17.31 -9.92 26.86
N GLY A 279 -16.90 -10.84 27.74
CA GLY A 279 -17.68 -11.98 28.24
C GLY A 279 -18.46 -12.86 27.27
N THR A 280 -18.06 -12.98 26.01
CA THR A 280 -18.59 -14.03 25.14
C THR A 280 -17.51 -15.09 25.01
N ASP A 281 -17.70 -16.21 25.70
CA ASP A 281 -16.88 -17.40 25.56
C ASP A 281 -16.60 -17.63 24.08
N ALA A 282 -15.31 -17.63 23.69
CA ALA A 282 -14.95 -17.99 22.33
C ALA A 282 -15.60 -19.32 22.02
N VAL A 283 -16.41 -19.33 20.96
CA VAL A 283 -17.02 -20.56 20.51
C VAL A 283 -15.91 -21.56 20.21
N THR A 284 -15.87 -22.66 20.95
CA THR A 284 -14.90 -23.75 20.74
C THR A 284 -15.15 -24.50 19.43
N SER A 285 -16.35 -24.32 18.87
CA SER A 285 -16.80 -24.93 17.64
C SER A 285 -17.75 -24.01 16.87
N ALA A 286 -17.69 -24.08 15.54
CA ALA A 286 -18.59 -23.35 14.67
C ALA A 286 -19.06 -24.28 13.52
N PRO A 287 -19.84 -25.34 13.83
CA PRO A 287 -20.37 -26.21 12.78
C PRO A 287 -21.34 -25.43 11.88
N PRO A 288 -21.44 -25.79 10.58
CA PRO A 288 -22.40 -25.17 9.69
C PRO A 288 -23.84 -25.37 10.19
N PRO A 289 -24.70 -24.33 10.13
CA PRO A 289 -26.10 -24.47 10.51
C PRO A 289 -26.82 -25.53 9.68
N ARG A 290 -27.79 -26.24 10.26
CA ARG A 290 -28.55 -27.31 9.57
C ARG A 290 -29.15 -26.85 8.24
N HIS A 291 -29.71 -25.63 8.19
CA HIS A 291 -30.27 -25.08 6.96
C HIS A 291 -29.20 -24.82 5.89
N THR A 292 -27.98 -24.42 6.28
CA THR A 292 -26.86 -24.26 5.34
C THR A 292 -26.45 -25.61 4.78
N LEU A 293 -26.35 -26.64 5.62
CA LEU A 293 -26.04 -28.00 5.19
C LEU A 293 -27.07 -28.54 4.19
N ILE A 294 -28.37 -28.38 4.47
CA ILE A 294 -29.43 -28.84 3.57
C ILE A 294 -29.32 -28.14 2.20
N VAL A 295 -29.25 -26.81 2.18
CA VAL A 295 -29.14 -26.05 0.93
C VAL A 295 -27.86 -26.38 0.18
N PHE A 296 -26.75 -26.54 0.90
CA PHE A 296 -25.46 -26.94 0.32
C PHE A 296 -25.55 -28.33 -0.32
N THR A 297 -26.10 -29.32 0.38
CA THR A 297 -26.26 -30.68 -0.14
C THR A 297 -27.18 -30.71 -1.36
N ILE A 298 -28.29 -29.97 -1.35
CA ILE A 298 -29.18 -29.86 -2.52
C ILE A 298 -28.42 -29.24 -3.70
N ALA A 299 -27.72 -28.13 -3.50
CA ALA A 299 -26.95 -27.46 -4.56
C ALA A 299 -25.86 -28.37 -5.13
N MET A 300 -25.06 -29.03 -4.29
CA MET A 300 -24.02 -29.94 -4.75
C MET A 300 -24.58 -31.18 -5.44
N THR A 301 -25.69 -31.74 -4.96
CA THR A 301 -26.37 -32.86 -5.63
C THR A 301 -26.89 -32.45 -7.00
N ALA A 302 -27.47 -31.25 -7.12
CA ALA A 302 -27.91 -30.71 -8.40
C ALA A 302 -26.72 -30.52 -9.36
N CYS A 303 -25.59 -29.97 -8.89
CA CYS A 303 -24.40 -29.84 -9.73
C CYS A 303 -23.82 -31.21 -10.15
N LEU A 304 -23.79 -32.19 -9.25
CA LEU A 304 -23.35 -33.56 -9.57
C LEU A 304 -24.26 -34.22 -10.61
N TYR A 305 -25.58 -34.01 -10.52
CA TYR A 305 -26.55 -34.50 -11.50
C TYR A 305 -26.39 -33.83 -12.87
N CYS A 306 -26.00 -32.56 -12.88
CA CYS A 306 -25.72 -31.78 -14.09
C CYS A 306 -24.25 -31.89 -14.56
N LEU A 307 -23.49 -32.90 -14.15
CA LEU A 307 -22.15 -33.13 -14.69
C LEU A 307 -22.26 -33.59 -16.16
N PRO A 308 -21.41 -33.06 -17.06
CA PRO A 308 -21.40 -33.51 -18.45
C PRO A 308 -20.94 -34.98 -18.53
N SER A 309 -21.46 -35.69 -19.53
CA SER A 309 -20.97 -37.04 -19.83
C SER A 309 -19.52 -36.98 -20.33
N LEU A 310 -18.78 -38.09 -20.19
CA LEU A 310 -17.42 -38.17 -20.74
C LEU A 310 -17.39 -37.93 -22.25
N GLN A 311 -18.43 -38.38 -22.97
CA GLN A 311 -18.56 -38.14 -24.41
C GLN A 311 -18.73 -36.65 -24.73
N ASN A 312 -19.51 -35.91 -23.93
CA ASN A 312 -19.66 -34.46 -24.10
C ASN A 312 -18.34 -33.72 -23.81
N LEU A 313 -17.56 -34.19 -22.82
CA LEU A 313 -16.22 -33.66 -22.59
C LEU A 313 -15.29 -33.94 -23.77
N ASP A 314 -15.29 -35.17 -24.31
CA ASP A 314 -14.43 -35.58 -25.42
C ASP A 314 -14.72 -34.81 -26.72
N GLU A 315 -15.95 -34.35 -26.91
CA GLU A 315 -16.33 -33.50 -28.04
C GLU A 315 -15.53 -32.18 -28.07
N TYR A 316 -15.18 -31.65 -26.91
CA TYR A 316 -14.46 -30.37 -26.76
C TYR A 316 -13.03 -30.52 -26.29
N ALA A 317 -12.67 -31.63 -25.64
CA ALA A 317 -11.33 -31.92 -25.16
C ALA A 317 -10.50 -32.58 -26.27
N THR A 318 -10.35 -31.92 -27.40
CA THR A 318 -9.62 -32.45 -28.57
C THR A 318 -8.21 -31.87 -28.69
N VAL A 319 -7.30 -32.55 -29.39
CA VAL A 319 -5.97 -31.99 -29.70
C VAL A 319 -6.09 -30.66 -30.43
N GLU A 320 -7.02 -30.56 -31.40
CA GLU A 320 -7.27 -29.35 -32.19
C GLU A 320 -7.62 -28.15 -31.29
N THR A 321 -8.48 -28.36 -30.29
CA THR A 321 -8.88 -27.31 -29.34
C THR A 321 -7.68 -26.70 -28.61
N PHE A 322 -6.65 -27.48 -28.31
CA PHE A 322 -5.47 -26.98 -27.62
C PHE A 322 -4.37 -26.51 -28.57
N THR A 323 -4.29 -27.00 -29.81
CA THR A 323 -3.20 -26.66 -30.75
C THR A 323 -3.51 -25.49 -31.67
N THR A 324 -4.78 -25.10 -31.79
CA THR A 324 -5.22 -24.11 -32.78
C THR A 324 -5.25 -22.71 -32.19
N SER A 325 -4.73 -21.73 -32.93
CA SER A 325 -4.91 -20.31 -32.63
C SER A 325 -6.27 -19.84 -33.15
N ILE A 326 -6.92 -18.89 -32.46
CA ILE A 326 -8.16 -18.24 -32.92
C ILE A 326 -7.96 -17.60 -34.31
N PHE A 327 -6.76 -17.06 -34.57
CA PHE A 327 -6.45 -16.41 -35.85
C PHE A 327 -5.70 -17.38 -36.76
N ARG A 328 -6.44 -18.17 -37.55
CA ARG A 328 -5.87 -19.16 -38.48
C ARG A 328 -5.15 -18.50 -39.68
N GLU A 329 -5.65 -17.38 -40.22
CA GLU A 329 -5.19 -16.82 -41.50
C GLU A 329 -4.75 -15.33 -41.45
N GLY A 330 -4.43 -14.78 -40.27
CA GLY A 330 -4.06 -13.37 -40.10
C GLY A 330 -2.55 -13.10 -39.93
N THR A 331 -2.10 -11.90 -40.31
CA THR A 331 -0.73 -11.42 -40.03
C THR A 331 -0.50 -11.09 -38.54
N MET A 332 -1.57 -10.86 -37.78
CA MET A 332 -1.50 -10.62 -36.33
C MET A 332 -1.99 -11.85 -35.56
N PHE A 333 -1.21 -12.30 -34.57
CA PHE A 333 -1.54 -13.36 -33.60
C PHE A 333 -1.68 -14.80 -34.15
N HIS A 334 -1.07 -15.11 -35.31
CA HIS A 334 -0.90 -16.51 -35.71
C HIS A 334 0.24 -17.16 -34.90
N PHE A 335 -0.11 -18.12 -34.04
CA PHE A 335 0.86 -18.86 -33.22
C PHE A 335 0.98 -20.30 -33.72
N SER A 336 2.21 -20.77 -33.92
CA SER A 336 2.45 -22.21 -34.10
C SER A 336 2.06 -22.97 -32.82
N PRO A 337 1.71 -24.28 -32.90
CA PRO A 337 1.43 -25.09 -31.72
C PRO A 337 2.54 -25.02 -30.67
N SER A 338 3.81 -25.07 -31.08
CA SER A 338 4.96 -24.93 -30.17
C SER A 338 4.98 -23.57 -29.47
N SER A 339 4.74 -22.49 -30.22
CA SER A 339 4.72 -21.13 -29.66
C SER A 339 3.60 -20.98 -28.63
N LEU A 340 2.40 -21.48 -28.97
CA LEU A 340 1.24 -21.50 -28.08
C LEU A 340 1.55 -22.31 -26.81
N GLY A 341 2.16 -23.48 -26.96
CA GLY A 341 2.61 -24.34 -25.87
C GLY A 341 3.60 -23.64 -24.93
N LEU A 342 4.62 -22.98 -25.49
CA LEU A 342 5.64 -22.26 -24.73
C LEU A 342 5.08 -21.04 -23.98
N ILE A 343 4.17 -20.27 -24.60
CA ILE A 343 3.55 -19.10 -23.94
C ILE A 343 2.72 -19.56 -22.73
N ARG A 344 1.89 -20.60 -22.90
CA ARG A 344 1.08 -21.17 -21.80
C ARG A 344 1.94 -21.75 -20.69
N CYS A 345 3.04 -22.44 -21.03
CA CYS A 345 4.04 -22.86 -20.04
C CYS A 345 4.67 -21.66 -19.30
N GLY A 346 4.92 -20.54 -19.99
CA GLY A 346 5.34 -19.28 -19.37
C GLY A 346 4.33 -18.76 -18.35
N PHE A 347 3.04 -18.78 -18.68
CA PHE A 347 1.95 -18.43 -17.76
C PHE A 347 1.90 -19.36 -16.53
N ALA A 348 2.09 -20.67 -16.72
CA ALA A 348 2.19 -21.62 -15.61
C ALA A 348 3.40 -21.32 -14.71
N CYS A 349 4.56 -20.99 -15.28
CA CYS A 349 5.75 -20.58 -14.51
C CYS A 349 5.50 -19.32 -13.67
N ILE A 350 4.82 -18.32 -14.23
CA ILE A 350 4.39 -17.13 -13.47
C ILE A 350 3.52 -17.54 -12.28
N ALA A 351 2.56 -18.44 -12.50
CA ALA A 351 1.69 -18.93 -11.43
C ALA A 351 2.49 -19.59 -10.29
N ILE A 352 3.46 -20.45 -10.63
CA ILE A 352 4.35 -21.11 -9.66
C ILE A 352 5.20 -20.08 -8.90
N ILE A 353 5.80 -19.11 -9.58
CA ILE A 353 6.62 -18.06 -8.96
C ILE A 353 5.81 -17.24 -7.95
N VAL A 354 4.61 -16.81 -8.31
CA VAL A 354 3.72 -16.04 -7.43
C VAL A 354 3.27 -16.89 -6.23
N ALA A 355 2.91 -18.15 -6.45
CA ALA A 355 2.50 -19.07 -5.39
C ALA A 355 3.65 -19.32 -4.38
N HIS A 356 4.86 -19.52 -4.88
CA HIS A 356 6.07 -19.69 -4.08
C HIS A 356 6.45 -18.42 -3.31
N ALA A 357 6.34 -17.25 -3.95
CA ALA A 357 6.58 -15.98 -3.28
C ALA A 357 5.61 -15.75 -2.12
N LYS A 358 4.32 -16.09 -2.31
CA LYS A 358 3.30 -16.03 -1.25
C LYS A 358 3.64 -16.99 -0.11
N TRP A 359 4.00 -18.23 -0.43
CA TRP A 359 4.43 -19.23 0.54
C TRP A 359 5.60 -18.73 1.40
N LYS A 360 6.64 -18.16 0.77
CA LYS A 360 7.84 -17.68 1.46
C LYS A 360 7.59 -16.43 2.30
N ARG A 361 6.84 -15.45 1.77
CA ARG A 361 6.64 -14.15 2.44
C ARG A 361 5.63 -14.22 3.58
N GLY A 362 4.71 -15.18 3.54
CA GLY A 362 3.58 -15.19 4.45
C GLY A 362 2.55 -14.11 4.14
N VAL A 363 1.50 -14.06 4.95
CA VAL A 363 0.44 -13.06 4.91
C VAL A 363 0.10 -12.68 6.35
N ASP A 364 0.12 -11.40 6.66
CA ASP A 364 -0.46 -10.86 7.89
C ASP A 364 -1.89 -10.38 7.59
N LEU A 365 -2.86 -10.95 8.30
CA LEU A 365 -4.27 -10.66 8.12
C LEU A 365 -4.85 -10.05 9.38
N LYS A 366 -5.49 -8.89 9.24
CA LYS A 366 -6.42 -8.38 10.23
C LYS A 366 -7.81 -8.97 9.96
N LEU A 367 -8.24 -9.88 10.81
CA LEU A 367 -9.57 -10.47 10.80
C LEU A 367 -10.58 -9.46 11.34
N THR A 368 -11.52 -9.08 10.48
CA THR A 368 -12.64 -8.23 10.85
C THR A 368 -13.92 -8.96 10.47
N TYR A 369 -14.65 -9.41 11.48
CA TYR A 369 -15.91 -10.13 11.30
C TYR A 369 -17.11 -9.19 11.36
N LEU A 370 -18.23 -9.61 10.77
CA LEU A 370 -19.47 -8.85 10.80
C LEU A 370 -20.01 -8.77 12.24
N ALA A 371 -20.73 -7.69 12.60
CA ALA A 371 -21.21 -7.40 13.96
C ALA A 371 -22.11 -8.47 14.64
N LYS A 372 -22.49 -9.55 13.94
CA LYS A 372 -23.24 -10.69 14.49
C LYS A 372 -22.43 -11.99 14.53
N SER A 373 -21.18 -11.94 14.10
CA SER A 373 -20.27 -13.06 14.17
C SER A 373 -19.93 -13.35 15.62
N LYS A 374 -19.80 -14.63 15.96
CA LYS A 374 -19.30 -15.07 17.28
C LYS A 374 -17.80 -15.33 17.25
N LEU A 375 -17.14 -15.07 16.12
CA LEU A 375 -15.71 -15.26 15.94
C LEU A 375 -14.93 -14.09 16.52
N ARG A 376 -13.71 -14.36 16.98
CA ARG A 376 -12.83 -13.34 17.53
C ARG A 376 -12.16 -12.54 16.42
N ASN A 377 -12.30 -11.22 16.47
CA ASN A 377 -11.42 -10.33 15.69
C ASN A 377 -9.97 -10.49 16.17
N GLY A 378 -9.01 -10.19 15.31
CA GLY A 378 -7.61 -10.26 15.68
C GLY A 378 -6.68 -10.17 14.48
N ARG A 379 -5.37 -10.25 14.75
CA ARG A 379 -4.35 -10.39 13.71
C ARG A 379 -3.82 -11.79 13.69
N ILE A 380 -3.72 -12.36 12.49
CA ILE A 380 -3.11 -13.68 12.30
C ILE A 380 -2.02 -13.58 11.25
N GLN A 381 -0.88 -14.17 11.58
CA GLN A 381 0.21 -14.35 10.64
C GLN A 381 0.14 -15.78 10.09
N MET A 382 -0.06 -15.89 8.78
CA MET A 382 0.00 -17.16 8.07
C MET A 382 1.31 -17.25 7.30
N SER A 383 1.99 -18.39 7.38
CA SER A 383 3.23 -18.64 6.64
C SER A 383 3.25 -20.08 6.08
N GLY A 384 4.11 -20.29 5.08
CA GLY A 384 4.27 -21.60 4.44
C GLY A 384 2.98 -22.10 3.80
N TRP A 385 2.66 -23.39 3.99
CA TRP A 385 1.49 -24.01 3.38
C TRP A 385 0.16 -23.36 3.77
N ARG A 386 0.09 -22.72 4.94
CA ARG A 386 -1.14 -22.08 5.40
C ARG A 386 -1.56 -20.91 4.52
N THR A 387 -0.62 -20.27 3.82
CA THR A 387 -0.95 -19.19 2.86
C THR A 387 -1.69 -19.71 1.62
N GLN A 388 -1.73 -21.03 1.41
CA GLN A 388 -2.51 -21.67 0.36
C GLN A 388 -3.97 -21.93 0.78
N GLY A 389 -4.36 -21.56 2.01
CA GLY A 389 -5.73 -21.72 2.50
C GLY A 389 -6.77 -20.79 1.89
N PHE A 390 -6.34 -19.73 1.21
CA PHE A 390 -7.23 -18.75 0.59
C PHE A 390 -7.84 -19.30 -0.69
N PHE A 391 -9.11 -18.97 -0.95
CA PHE A 391 -9.79 -19.31 -2.20
C PHE A 391 -9.01 -18.77 -3.41
N THR A 392 -8.52 -17.53 -3.28
CA THR A 392 -7.66 -16.90 -4.28
C THR A 392 -6.40 -17.73 -4.58
N ALA A 393 -5.80 -18.36 -3.57
CA ALA A 393 -4.62 -19.21 -3.78
C ALA A 393 -5.00 -20.54 -4.46
N TRP A 394 -6.12 -21.15 -4.08
CA TRP A 394 -6.67 -22.33 -4.74
C TRP A 394 -6.93 -22.07 -6.23
N SER A 395 -7.64 -20.99 -6.56
CA SER A 395 -7.95 -20.62 -7.95
C SER A 395 -6.70 -20.25 -8.74
N TRP A 396 -5.74 -19.57 -8.12
CA TRP A 396 -4.46 -19.23 -8.76
C TRP A 396 -3.63 -20.49 -9.11
N ASN A 397 -3.55 -21.45 -8.19
CA ASN A 397 -2.85 -22.71 -8.46
C ASN A 397 -3.58 -23.54 -9.53
N LEU A 398 -4.91 -23.56 -9.51
CA LEU A 398 -5.70 -24.22 -10.55
C LEU A 398 -5.48 -23.58 -11.93
N LEU A 399 -5.41 -22.25 -11.99
CA LEU A 399 -5.07 -21.52 -13.22
C LEU A 399 -3.67 -21.89 -13.73
N GLY A 400 -2.68 -22.00 -12.82
CA GLY A 400 -1.34 -22.49 -13.16
C GLY A 400 -1.33 -23.92 -13.71
N ILE A 401 -2.09 -24.83 -13.10
CA ILE A 401 -2.26 -26.21 -13.58
C ILE A 401 -2.92 -26.23 -14.96
N SER A 402 -3.96 -25.42 -15.15
CA SER A 402 -4.68 -25.31 -16.41
C SER A 402 -3.74 -24.87 -17.55
N PHE A 403 -2.96 -23.81 -17.34
CA PHE A 403 -1.98 -23.35 -18.32
C PHE A 403 -0.84 -24.34 -18.53
N PHE A 404 -0.40 -25.07 -17.50
CA PHE A 404 0.61 -26.10 -17.65
C PHE A 404 0.11 -27.23 -18.57
N LEU A 405 -1.09 -27.77 -18.31
CA LEU A 405 -1.67 -28.84 -19.12
C LEU A 405 -1.96 -28.34 -20.55
N ALA A 406 -2.56 -27.17 -20.70
CA ALA A 406 -2.85 -26.56 -21.99
C ALA A 406 -1.58 -26.18 -22.77
N GLY A 407 -0.46 -25.94 -22.10
CA GLY A 407 0.85 -25.71 -22.71
C GLY A 407 1.58 -27.00 -23.09
N LEU A 408 1.42 -28.06 -22.29
CA LEU A 408 2.00 -29.38 -22.55
C LEU A 408 1.38 -30.06 -23.77
N ILE A 409 0.06 -29.94 -23.97
CA ILE A 409 -0.65 -30.61 -25.06
C ILE A 409 -0.09 -30.23 -26.44
N PRO A 410 0.09 -28.95 -26.83
CA PRO A 410 0.67 -28.61 -28.12
C PRO A 410 2.10 -29.10 -28.33
N LEU A 411 2.92 -29.09 -27.26
CA LEU A 411 4.28 -29.60 -27.31
C LEU A 411 4.30 -31.13 -27.52
N LEU A 412 3.39 -31.85 -26.85
CA LEU A 412 3.22 -33.28 -27.06
C LEU A 412 2.67 -33.59 -28.46
N ALA A 413 1.71 -32.83 -28.96
CA ALA A 413 1.15 -33.02 -30.31
C ALA A 413 2.23 -32.86 -31.40
N GLU A 414 3.10 -31.86 -31.28
CA GLU A 414 4.23 -31.71 -32.21
C GLU A 414 5.24 -32.87 -32.07
N TYR A 415 5.51 -33.30 -30.85
CA TYR A 415 6.38 -34.45 -30.59
C TYR A 415 5.83 -35.74 -31.21
N GLU A 416 4.53 -36.01 -31.04
CA GLU A 416 3.83 -37.15 -31.65
C GLU A 416 3.93 -37.14 -33.17
N GLN A 417 3.69 -35.98 -33.78
CA GLN A 417 3.80 -35.81 -35.23
C GLN A 417 5.22 -36.13 -35.73
N ARG A 418 6.25 -35.69 -34.99
CA ARG A 418 7.65 -35.92 -35.35
C ARG A 418 8.09 -37.37 -35.15
N HIS A 419 7.59 -38.05 -34.12
CA HIS A 419 8.05 -39.37 -33.69
C HIS A 419 7.08 -40.52 -33.99
N GLN A 420 5.92 -40.24 -34.59
CA GLN A 420 4.87 -41.23 -34.91
C GLN A 420 4.40 -42.03 -33.69
N VAL A 421 4.29 -41.37 -32.54
CA VAL A 421 3.74 -41.95 -31.29
C VAL A 421 2.38 -41.34 -30.99
N ALA A 422 1.52 -42.03 -30.22
CA ALA A 422 0.14 -41.60 -29.94
C ALA A 422 -0.10 -41.43 -28.42
N ILE A 423 0.61 -40.51 -27.77
CA ILE A 423 0.56 -40.30 -26.32
C ILE A 423 -0.80 -39.73 -25.88
N LEU A 424 -1.28 -38.66 -26.50
CA LEU A 424 -2.52 -37.94 -26.19
C LEU A 424 -3.74 -38.81 -26.49
N ALA A 425 -3.74 -39.53 -27.62
CA ALA A 425 -4.80 -40.49 -27.94
C ALA A 425 -4.90 -41.63 -26.90
N ASN A 426 -3.76 -42.08 -26.38
CA ASN A 426 -3.71 -43.10 -25.33
C ASN A 426 -4.01 -42.53 -23.93
N ASN A 427 -4.02 -41.21 -23.74
CA ASN A 427 -4.18 -40.55 -22.44
C ASN A 427 -5.21 -39.39 -22.52
N PRO A 428 -6.50 -39.68 -22.80
CA PRO A 428 -7.54 -38.64 -22.98
C PRO A 428 -7.76 -37.77 -21.73
N TRP A 429 -7.38 -38.27 -20.55
CA TRP A 429 -7.46 -37.51 -19.30
C TRP A 429 -6.58 -36.26 -19.28
N ILE A 430 -5.50 -36.19 -20.07
CA ILE A 430 -4.68 -34.97 -20.18
C ILE A 430 -5.52 -33.84 -20.80
N LEU A 431 -6.24 -34.14 -21.90
CA LEU A 431 -7.11 -33.20 -22.60
C LEU A 431 -8.31 -32.81 -21.72
N ARG A 432 -8.98 -33.79 -21.11
CA ARG A 432 -10.13 -33.56 -20.22
C ARG A 432 -9.76 -32.72 -19.00
N ALA A 433 -8.62 -33.03 -18.35
CA ALA A 433 -8.17 -32.28 -17.18
C ALA A 433 -7.77 -30.84 -17.55
N ALA A 434 -7.15 -30.64 -18.71
CA ALA A 434 -6.84 -29.30 -19.21
C ALA A 434 -8.13 -28.48 -19.43
N LEU A 435 -9.15 -29.07 -20.06
CA LEU A 435 -10.44 -28.42 -20.31
C LEU A 435 -11.16 -28.08 -18.99
N ILE A 436 -11.38 -29.08 -18.13
CA ILE A 436 -12.11 -28.91 -16.86
C ILE A 436 -11.40 -27.88 -15.97
N SER A 437 -10.06 -27.94 -15.87
CA SER A 437 -9.32 -26.98 -15.05
C SER A 437 -9.41 -25.56 -15.58
N PHE A 438 -9.42 -25.36 -16.91
CA PHE A 438 -9.61 -24.05 -17.53
C PHE A 438 -11.02 -23.50 -17.27
N GLU A 439 -12.04 -24.32 -17.50
CA GLU A 439 -13.46 -23.94 -17.31
C GLU A 439 -13.82 -23.61 -15.86
N ILE A 440 -13.07 -24.15 -14.89
CA ILE A 440 -13.18 -23.75 -13.49
C ILE A 440 -12.34 -22.49 -13.21
N ALA A 441 -11.08 -22.46 -13.67
CA ALA A 441 -10.15 -21.38 -13.35
C ALA A 441 -10.55 -20.03 -13.94
N ALA A 442 -11.05 -20.02 -15.18
CA ALA A 442 -11.50 -18.82 -15.88
C ALA A 442 -12.56 -18.02 -15.11
N PRO A 443 -13.75 -18.56 -14.79
CA PRO A 443 -14.76 -17.85 -14.02
C PRO A 443 -14.30 -17.51 -12.61
N CYS A 444 -13.48 -18.35 -11.97
CA CYS A 444 -12.91 -18.03 -10.65
C CYS A 444 -11.99 -16.81 -10.71
N ALA A 445 -11.18 -16.67 -11.76
CA ALA A 445 -10.29 -15.52 -11.94
C ALA A 445 -11.09 -14.22 -12.01
N LEU A 446 -12.12 -14.18 -12.87
CA LEU A 446 -13.03 -13.06 -13.01
C LEU A 446 -13.76 -12.73 -11.71
N PHE A 447 -14.29 -13.75 -11.03
CA PHE A 447 -14.94 -13.60 -9.74
C PHE A 447 -14.03 -12.93 -8.72
N ILE A 448 -12.77 -13.38 -8.61
CA ILE A 448 -11.79 -12.81 -7.69
C ILE A 448 -11.51 -11.35 -8.05
N SER A 449 -11.23 -11.04 -9.32
CA SER A 449 -10.98 -9.67 -9.77
C SER A 449 -12.16 -8.76 -9.46
N PHE A 450 -13.38 -9.21 -9.77
CA PHE A 450 -14.60 -8.46 -9.53
C PHE A 450 -14.81 -8.14 -8.04
N ILE A 451 -14.70 -9.15 -7.16
CA ILE A 451 -14.88 -8.96 -5.72
C ILE A 451 -13.79 -8.07 -5.13
N VAL A 452 -12.54 -8.23 -5.55
CA VAL A 452 -11.45 -7.38 -5.04
C VAL A 452 -11.67 -5.94 -5.46
N THR A 453 -11.96 -5.68 -6.73
CA THR A 453 -12.08 -4.32 -7.29
C THR A 453 -13.31 -3.59 -6.80
N TYR A 454 -14.48 -4.25 -6.74
CA TYR A 454 -15.74 -3.57 -6.44
C TYR A 454 -16.22 -3.73 -4.99
N SER A 455 -15.65 -4.66 -4.21
CA SER A 455 -16.09 -4.89 -2.83
C SER A 455 -14.96 -4.72 -1.83
N LEU A 456 -13.89 -5.50 -1.93
CA LEU A 456 -12.87 -5.54 -0.88
C LEU A 456 -12.01 -4.28 -0.86
N TRP A 457 -11.53 -3.82 -2.03
CA TRP A 457 -10.69 -2.64 -2.12
C TRP A 457 -11.42 -1.36 -1.67
N PRO A 458 -12.62 -1.03 -2.19
CA PRO A 458 -13.31 0.20 -1.76
C PRO A 458 -13.64 0.17 -0.28
N THR A 459 -14.00 -1.00 0.27
CA THR A 459 -14.27 -1.14 1.71
C THR A 459 -13.01 -0.89 2.53
N ALA A 460 -11.88 -1.48 2.15
CA ALA A 460 -10.60 -1.27 2.84
C ALA A 460 -10.15 0.19 2.79
N TYR A 461 -10.26 0.83 1.62
CA TYR A 461 -9.92 2.23 1.42
C TYR A 461 -10.83 3.17 2.20
N ASN A 462 -12.16 2.97 2.14
CA ASN A 462 -13.11 3.81 2.86
C ASN A 462 -12.98 3.68 4.39
N THR A 463 -12.60 2.50 4.89
CA THR A 463 -12.51 2.25 6.34
C THR A 463 -11.18 2.72 6.93
N HIS A 464 -10.07 2.59 6.18
CA HIS A 464 -8.71 2.79 6.71
C HIS A 464 -7.84 3.73 5.84
N GLY A 465 -8.44 4.42 4.88
CA GLY A 465 -7.74 5.27 3.92
C GLY A 465 -6.72 4.48 3.07
N PRO A 466 -5.72 5.17 2.51
CA PRO A 466 -4.67 4.54 1.71
C PRO A 466 -3.88 3.44 2.44
N THR A 467 -3.83 3.48 3.77
CA THR A 467 -3.13 2.46 4.57
C THR A 467 -3.84 1.11 4.57
N GLY A 468 -5.18 1.11 4.43
CA GLY A 468 -5.98 -0.12 4.33
C GLY A 468 -5.80 -0.88 3.02
N SER A 469 -5.42 -0.19 1.94
CA SER A 469 -5.29 -0.79 0.60
C SER A 469 -3.89 -1.32 0.29
N VAL A 470 -2.89 -1.08 1.16
CA VAL A 470 -1.48 -1.48 0.93
C VAL A 470 -1.33 -2.97 0.65
N GLY A 471 -2.08 -3.82 1.35
CA GLY A 471 -2.02 -5.29 1.16
C GLY A 471 -2.46 -5.75 -0.23
N PHE A 472 -3.35 -5.00 -0.89
CA PHE A 472 -3.82 -5.29 -2.24
C PHE A 472 -2.85 -4.80 -3.32
N LYS A 473 -1.97 -3.85 -3.00
CA LYS A 473 -0.94 -3.30 -3.91
C LYS A 473 0.32 -4.15 -3.98
N SER A 474 0.46 -5.16 -3.12
CA SER A 474 1.60 -6.07 -3.21
C SER A 474 1.61 -6.76 -4.57
N TRP A 475 2.77 -6.94 -5.21
CA TRP A 475 2.82 -7.57 -6.54
C TRP A 475 2.18 -8.97 -6.53
N VAL A 476 2.35 -9.76 -5.47
CA VAL A 476 1.67 -11.06 -5.32
C VAL A 476 0.15 -10.90 -5.41
N SER A 477 -0.41 -9.92 -4.67
CA SER A 477 -1.83 -9.59 -4.70
C SER A 477 -2.26 -9.10 -6.08
N LEU A 478 -1.50 -8.22 -6.72
CA LEU A 478 -1.79 -7.70 -8.07
C LEU A 478 -1.87 -8.85 -9.09
N PHE A 479 -0.94 -9.80 -9.03
CA PHE A 479 -0.97 -10.96 -9.92
C PHE A 479 -2.20 -11.83 -9.65
N GLN A 480 -2.44 -12.19 -8.39
CA GLN A 480 -3.56 -13.05 -8.01
C GLN A 480 -4.95 -12.43 -8.18
N HIS A 481 -5.06 -11.10 -8.17
CA HIS A 481 -6.33 -10.38 -8.23
C HIS A 481 -6.62 -9.78 -9.60
N ASN A 482 -5.61 -9.41 -10.38
CA ASN A 482 -5.81 -8.74 -11.67
C ASN A 482 -5.21 -9.53 -12.84
N VAL A 483 -3.93 -9.88 -12.73
CA VAL A 483 -3.22 -10.55 -13.84
C VAL A 483 -3.84 -11.92 -14.14
N ASN A 484 -4.45 -12.59 -13.15
CA ASN A 484 -5.22 -13.81 -13.36
C ASN A 484 -6.26 -13.68 -14.48
N THR A 485 -7.14 -12.67 -14.41
CA THR A 485 -8.21 -12.44 -15.38
C THR A 485 -7.62 -11.95 -16.70
N PHE A 486 -6.53 -11.18 -16.67
CA PHE A 486 -5.83 -10.77 -17.88
C PHE A 486 -5.32 -11.98 -18.67
N MET A 487 -4.68 -12.93 -18.00
CA MET A 487 -4.16 -14.15 -18.63
C MET A 487 -5.29 -14.98 -19.23
N VAL A 488 -6.41 -15.12 -18.53
CA VAL A 488 -7.60 -15.83 -19.04
C VAL A 488 -8.20 -15.13 -20.26
N LEU A 489 -8.31 -13.80 -20.24
CA LEU A 489 -8.84 -13.03 -21.36
C LEU A 489 -7.91 -13.09 -22.59
N ILE A 490 -6.60 -13.07 -22.39
CA ILE A 490 -5.64 -13.30 -23.47
C ILE A 490 -5.84 -14.69 -24.07
N GLU A 491 -5.93 -15.73 -23.23
CA GLU A 491 -6.09 -17.10 -23.69
C GLU A 491 -7.38 -17.27 -24.51
N LEU A 492 -8.49 -16.75 -24.01
CA LEU A 492 -9.80 -16.90 -24.62
C LEU A 492 -10.01 -16.03 -25.86
N CYS A 493 -9.50 -14.79 -25.88
CA CYS A 493 -9.82 -13.82 -26.93
C CYS A 493 -8.72 -13.63 -27.97
N LEU A 494 -7.46 -13.93 -27.64
CA LEU A 494 -6.30 -13.58 -28.49
C LEU A 494 -5.39 -14.76 -28.85
N MET A 495 -5.36 -15.83 -28.05
CA MET A 495 -4.49 -16.98 -28.27
C MET A 495 -5.26 -18.20 -28.79
N GLY A 496 -5.52 -19.20 -27.95
CA GLY A 496 -6.04 -20.50 -28.39
C GLY A 496 -7.55 -20.65 -28.29
N GLY A 497 -8.26 -19.70 -27.68
CA GLY A 497 -9.72 -19.73 -27.65
C GLY A 497 -10.27 -20.93 -26.88
N LEU A 498 -9.62 -21.30 -25.77
CA LEU A 498 -10.04 -22.46 -24.99
C LEU A 498 -11.52 -22.32 -24.59
N PRO A 499 -12.36 -23.31 -24.92
CA PRO A 499 -13.80 -23.14 -24.81
C PRO A 499 -14.26 -23.13 -23.34
N VAL A 500 -15.34 -22.40 -23.10
CA VAL A 500 -16.10 -22.45 -21.84
C VAL A 500 -17.53 -22.82 -22.16
N LYS A 501 -17.88 -24.10 -22.03
CA LYS A 501 -19.17 -24.63 -22.50
C LYS A 501 -20.23 -24.57 -21.41
N LEU A 502 -21.42 -24.09 -21.76
CA LEU A 502 -22.54 -23.97 -20.81
C LEU A 502 -22.98 -25.34 -20.24
N SER A 503 -22.83 -26.43 -21.02
CA SER A 503 -23.07 -27.81 -20.55
C SER A 503 -22.14 -28.23 -19.41
N HIS A 504 -21.01 -27.54 -19.22
CA HIS A 504 -20.00 -27.82 -18.20
C HIS A 504 -20.12 -26.88 -16.98
N ALA A 505 -21.14 -26.02 -16.93
CA ALA A 505 -21.31 -24.98 -15.91
C ALA A 505 -21.36 -25.52 -14.46
N SER A 506 -21.63 -26.81 -14.27
CA SER A 506 -21.66 -27.46 -12.95
C SER A 506 -20.29 -27.58 -12.29
N PHE A 507 -19.18 -27.56 -13.03
CA PHE A 507 -17.84 -27.72 -12.46
C PHE A 507 -17.44 -26.57 -11.53
N ALA A 508 -17.69 -25.32 -11.91
CA ALA A 508 -17.25 -24.17 -11.11
C ALA A 508 -17.94 -24.10 -9.73
N PRO A 509 -19.27 -24.28 -9.60
CA PRO A 509 -19.93 -24.41 -8.30
C PRO A 509 -19.46 -25.62 -7.48
N LEU A 510 -19.18 -26.78 -8.10
CA LEU A 510 -18.63 -27.94 -7.39
C LEU A 510 -17.25 -27.65 -6.80
N TYR A 511 -16.40 -26.94 -7.54
CA TYR A 511 -15.10 -26.50 -7.05
C TYR A 511 -15.24 -25.54 -5.84
N ALA A 512 -16.13 -24.55 -5.95
CA ALA A 512 -16.43 -23.64 -4.84
C ALA A 512 -17.00 -24.38 -3.63
N GLY A 513 -17.87 -25.37 -3.84
CA GLY A 513 -18.40 -26.21 -2.78
C GLY A 513 -17.35 -27.09 -2.11
N THR A 514 -16.40 -27.61 -2.88
CA THR A 514 -15.24 -28.35 -2.35
C THR A 514 -14.40 -27.46 -1.45
N TYR A 515 -14.14 -26.21 -1.87
CA TYR A 515 -13.45 -25.23 -1.04
C TYR A 515 -14.24 -24.87 0.23
N GLN A 516 -15.57 -24.79 0.15
CA GLN A 516 -16.44 -24.54 1.29
C GLN A 516 -16.32 -25.65 2.35
N ILE A 517 -16.31 -26.92 1.92
CA ILE A 517 -16.08 -28.08 2.80
C ILE A 517 -14.69 -27.98 3.44
N PHE A 518 -13.65 -27.71 2.63
CA PHE A 518 -12.28 -27.51 3.13
C PHE A 518 -12.24 -26.44 4.22
N MET A 519 -12.88 -25.29 4.04
CA MET A 519 -12.92 -24.23 5.05
C MET A 519 -13.63 -24.66 6.34
N TRP A 520 -14.71 -25.43 6.26
CA TRP A 520 -15.39 -25.96 7.45
C TRP A 520 -14.50 -26.96 8.21
N LEU A 521 -13.79 -27.83 7.50
CA LEU A 521 -12.87 -28.81 8.11
C LEU A 521 -11.65 -28.13 8.73
N MET A 522 -11.11 -27.11 8.07
CA MET A 522 -9.91 -26.40 8.50
C MET A 522 -10.16 -25.32 9.55
N ALA A 523 -11.41 -24.95 9.82
CA ALA A 523 -11.76 -23.84 10.70
C ALA A 523 -11.02 -23.90 12.05
N ARG A 524 -10.97 -25.06 12.72
CA ARG A 524 -10.29 -25.20 14.02
C ARG A 524 -8.77 -25.41 13.93
N HIS A 525 -8.25 -25.67 12.74
CA HIS A 525 -6.86 -26.11 12.53
C HIS A 525 -5.93 -24.96 12.11
N TRP A 526 -6.48 -23.83 11.65
CA TRP A 526 -5.67 -22.68 11.22
C TRP A 526 -4.83 -22.11 12.37
N VAL A 527 -5.49 -21.76 13.47
CA VAL A 527 -4.89 -21.18 14.67
C VAL A 527 -5.63 -21.70 15.90
N PRO A 528 -5.29 -22.91 16.40
CA PRO A 528 -6.07 -23.56 17.47
C PRO A 528 -6.26 -22.72 18.73
N SER A 529 -5.31 -21.83 19.03
CA SER A 529 -5.38 -20.91 20.18
C SER A 529 -6.44 -19.81 20.07
N HIS A 530 -6.92 -19.49 18.85
CA HIS A 530 -7.89 -18.43 18.61
C HIS A 530 -9.34 -18.95 18.49
N GLY A 531 -9.52 -20.27 18.45
CA GLY A 531 -10.80 -20.90 18.14
C GLY A 531 -10.98 -21.12 16.64
N PRO A 532 -12.22 -21.38 16.17
CA PRO A 532 -12.52 -21.55 14.77
C PRO A 532 -12.22 -20.25 14.01
N LEU A 533 -11.52 -20.39 12.89
CA LEU A 533 -11.14 -19.31 12.01
C LEU A 533 -11.79 -19.49 10.64
N PHE A 534 -12.49 -18.47 10.21
CA PHE A 534 -12.99 -18.35 8.85
C PHE A 534 -12.30 -17.17 8.15
N LEU A 535 -11.58 -17.45 7.07
CA LEU A 535 -10.85 -16.43 6.29
C LEU A 535 -11.79 -15.46 5.57
N TYR A 536 -13.03 -15.88 5.31
CA TYR A 536 -14.02 -15.10 4.59
C TYR A 536 -15.32 -15.05 5.38
N PHE A 537 -15.99 -13.90 5.41
CA PHE A 537 -17.24 -13.73 6.13
C PHE A 537 -18.38 -14.61 5.56
N PHE A 538 -18.34 -14.95 4.26
CA PHE A 538 -19.36 -15.78 3.64
C PHE A 538 -19.27 -17.25 4.04
N VAL A 539 -18.14 -17.69 4.60
CA VAL A 539 -17.99 -19.04 5.17
C VAL A 539 -18.20 -19.07 6.69
N ASP A 540 -18.43 -17.92 7.32
CA ASP A 540 -18.67 -17.80 8.76
C ASP A 540 -20.01 -18.46 9.12
N THR A 541 -19.93 -19.62 9.75
CA THR A 541 -21.08 -20.43 10.18
C THR A 541 -21.80 -19.88 11.41
N THR A 542 -21.20 -18.91 12.11
CA THR A 542 -21.77 -18.32 13.34
C THR A 542 -22.86 -17.29 13.06
N LEU A 543 -23.00 -16.85 11.81
CA LEU A 543 -23.99 -15.86 11.36
C LEU A 543 -25.40 -16.43 11.13
N GLY A 544 -25.61 -17.74 11.35
CA GLY A 544 -26.91 -18.40 11.21
C GLY A 544 -27.44 -18.33 9.78
N LYS A 545 -28.69 -17.88 9.59
CA LYS A 545 -29.35 -17.79 8.27
C LYS A 545 -28.58 -16.95 7.25
N LYS A 546 -27.84 -15.94 7.70
CA LYS A 546 -27.01 -15.09 6.81
C LYS A 546 -25.94 -15.89 6.08
N THR A 547 -25.35 -16.91 6.71
CA THR A 547 -24.37 -17.79 6.08
C THR A 547 -24.97 -18.47 4.83
N THR A 548 -26.22 -18.94 4.90
CA THR A 548 -26.89 -19.55 3.75
C THR A 548 -27.13 -18.54 2.63
N TYR A 549 -27.57 -17.32 2.95
CA TYR A 549 -27.74 -16.28 1.94
C TYR A 549 -26.42 -15.91 1.26
N PHE A 550 -25.33 -15.81 2.02
CA PHE A 550 -24.01 -15.55 1.46
C PHE A 550 -23.51 -16.70 0.58
N MET A 551 -23.74 -17.94 0.98
CA MET A 551 -23.40 -19.13 0.17
C MET A 551 -24.19 -19.15 -1.15
N LEU A 552 -25.51 -18.89 -1.10
CA LEU A 552 -26.32 -18.78 -2.31
C LEU A 552 -25.85 -17.64 -3.21
N GLY A 553 -25.57 -16.48 -2.62
CA GLY A 553 -24.99 -15.34 -3.35
C GLY A 553 -23.66 -15.70 -4.01
N LEU A 554 -22.77 -16.41 -3.32
CA LEU A 554 -21.50 -16.88 -3.86
C LEU A 554 -21.70 -17.80 -5.07
N PHE A 555 -22.57 -18.81 -4.96
CA PHE A 555 -22.87 -19.71 -6.08
C PHE A 555 -23.50 -18.98 -7.25
N SER A 556 -24.40 -18.03 -7.01
CA SER A 556 -24.98 -17.20 -8.05
C SER A 556 -23.92 -16.35 -8.77
N VAL A 557 -23.02 -15.70 -8.04
CA VAL A 557 -21.97 -14.88 -8.67
C VAL A 557 -21.00 -15.74 -9.48
N ILE A 558 -20.58 -16.90 -8.97
CA ILE A 558 -19.71 -17.82 -9.72
C ILE A 558 -20.40 -18.33 -10.99
N PHE A 559 -21.70 -18.66 -10.91
CA PHE A 559 -22.48 -19.06 -12.07
C PHE A 559 -22.61 -17.92 -13.11
N VAL A 560 -22.83 -16.69 -12.66
CA VAL A 560 -22.85 -15.50 -13.54
C VAL A 560 -21.48 -15.27 -14.20
N SER A 561 -20.38 -15.43 -13.46
CA SER A 561 -19.03 -15.37 -14.03
C SER A 561 -18.79 -16.46 -15.07
N PHE A 562 -19.33 -17.67 -14.86
CA PHE A 562 -19.28 -18.75 -15.85
C PHE A 562 -20.07 -18.39 -17.11
N LEU A 563 -21.31 -17.94 -16.95
CA LEU A 563 -22.16 -17.52 -18.06
C LEU A 563 -21.51 -16.39 -18.87
N PHE A 564 -20.85 -15.44 -18.20
CA PHE A 564 -20.11 -14.39 -18.86
C PHE A 564 -19.03 -14.95 -19.81
N PHE A 565 -18.22 -15.91 -19.37
CA PHE A 565 -17.20 -16.52 -20.21
C PHE A 565 -17.77 -17.39 -21.33
N ALA A 566 -18.87 -18.12 -21.08
CA ALA A 566 -19.57 -18.86 -22.12
C ALA A 566 -20.12 -17.91 -23.21
N CYS A 567 -20.71 -16.78 -22.81
CA CYS A 567 -21.16 -15.76 -23.77
C CYS A 567 -19.99 -15.08 -24.49
N LEU A 568 -18.87 -14.86 -23.79
CA LEU A 568 -17.67 -14.28 -24.38
C LEU A 568 -17.07 -15.21 -25.44
N GLU A 569 -17.03 -16.52 -25.19
CA GLU A 569 -16.61 -17.53 -26.17
C GLU A 569 -17.48 -17.51 -27.42
N LEU A 570 -18.81 -17.53 -27.26
CA LEU A 570 -19.75 -17.40 -28.38
C LEU A 570 -19.51 -16.11 -29.20
N GLY A 571 -19.22 -15.01 -28.50
CA GLY A 571 -18.88 -13.73 -29.13
C GLY A 571 -17.57 -13.78 -29.91
N VAL A 572 -16.52 -14.36 -29.33
CA VAL A 572 -15.22 -14.54 -29.98
C VAL A 572 -15.34 -15.41 -31.23
N SER A 573 -16.05 -16.55 -31.13
CA SER A 573 -16.31 -17.42 -32.28
C SER A 573 -17.10 -16.71 -33.37
N ALA A 574 -18.10 -15.88 -33.03
CA ALA A 574 -18.83 -15.10 -34.03
C ALA A 574 -17.94 -14.05 -34.73
N ILE A 575 -17.02 -13.42 -34.00
CA ILE A 575 -16.07 -12.43 -34.54
C ILE A 575 -15.02 -13.10 -35.43
N GLU A 576 -14.56 -14.31 -35.08
CA GLU A 576 -13.59 -15.08 -35.87
C GLU A 576 -14.08 -15.29 -37.31
N HIS A 577 -15.36 -15.61 -37.49
CA HIS A 577 -15.99 -15.76 -38.82
C HIS A 577 -16.03 -14.45 -39.64
N SER A 578 -15.80 -13.30 -39.01
CA SER A 578 -15.85 -11.97 -39.65
C SER A 578 -14.47 -11.33 -39.87
N GLU A 579 -13.37 -12.04 -39.59
CA GLU A 579 -11.98 -11.56 -39.72
C GLU A 579 -11.66 -10.28 -38.92
N HIS A 580 -12.43 -9.95 -37.88
CA HIS A 580 -12.30 -8.70 -37.12
C HIS A 580 -11.50 -8.84 -35.81
N GLY A 581 -10.27 -9.35 -35.87
CA GLY A 581 -9.44 -9.60 -34.68
C GLY A 581 -9.16 -8.39 -33.76
N VAL A 582 -9.23 -7.17 -34.30
CA VAL A 582 -9.10 -5.92 -33.53
C VAL A 582 -10.21 -5.77 -32.49
N ILE A 583 -11.41 -6.30 -32.75
CA ILE A 583 -12.55 -6.25 -31.82
C ILE A 583 -12.22 -7.06 -30.56
N ASN A 584 -11.64 -8.26 -30.71
CA ASN A 584 -11.25 -9.10 -29.58
C ASN A 584 -10.22 -8.41 -28.68
N LEU A 585 -9.24 -7.71 -29.27
CA LEU A 585 -8.29 -6.90 -28.50
C LEU A 585 -8.98 -5.78 -27.73
N GLY A 586 -9.92 -5.08 -28.37
CA GLY A 586 -10.78 -4.08 -27.72
C GLY A 586 -11.56 -4.65 -26.54
N CYS A 587 -12.13 -5.85 -26.68
CA CYS A 587 -12.82 -6.56 -25.60
C CYS A 587 -11.89 -6.88 -24.42
N VAL A 588 -10.69 -7.43 -24.68
CA VAL A 588 -9.70 -7.72 -23.63
C VAL A 588 -9.33 -6.44 -22.88
N LEU A 589 -9.02 -5.36 -23.60
CA LEU A 589 -8.63 -4.08 -22.99
C LEU A 589 -9.78 -3.47 -22.19
N LEU A 590 -11.01 -3.50 -22.71
CA LEU A 590 -12.19 -2.96 -22.03
C LEU A 590 -12.49 -3.71 -20.73
N ILE A 591 -12.55 -5.04 -20.79
CA ILE A 591 -12.84 -5.87 -19.61
C ILE A 591 -11.72 -5.71 -18.58
N SER A 592 -10.46 -5.73 -19.03
CA SER A 592 -9.31 -5.50 -18.15
C SER A 592 -9.35 -4.12 -17.51
N TRP A 593 -9.70 -3.08 -18.26
CA TRP A 593 -9.87 -1.72 -17.74
C TRP A 593 -11.02 -1.61 -16.74
N LEU A 594 -12.11 -2.37 -16.90
CA LEU A 594 -13.20 -2.38 -15.92
C LEU A 594 -12.75 -3.05 -14.62
N LEU A 595 -12.07 -4.19 -14.72
CA LEU A 595 -11.77 -5.06 -13.56
C LEU A 595 -10.47 -4.74 -12.86
N MET A 596 -9.47 -4.17 -13.53
CA MET A 596 -8.11 -4.00 -12.99
C MET A 596 -7.84 -2.55 -12.59
N LYS A 597 -8.87 -1.84 -12.11
CA LYS A 597 -8.74 -0.47 -11.60
C LYS A 597 -8.58 -0.46 -10.10
N PHE A 598 -7.41 -0.02 -9.66
CA PHE A 598 -7.26 0.60 -8.35
C PHE A 598 -7.34 2.11 -8.54
N ASN A 599 -8.57 2.64 -8.54
CA ASN A 599 -8.77 4.08 -8.51
C ASN A 599 -8.45 4.56 -7.09
N ASP A 600 -7.18 4.89 -6.84
CA ASP A 600 -6.78 5.67 -5.65
C ASP A 600 -7.07 7.16 -5.82
#